data_AF-G6AD29-F1
#
_entry.id   AF-G6AD29-F1
#
_cell.length_a   1.000
_cell.length_b   1.000
_cell.length_c   1.000
_cell.angle_alpha   90.00
_cell.angle_beta   90.00
_cell.angle_gamma   90.00
#
_symmetry.space_group_name_H-M   'P 1'
#
loop_
_entity.id
_entity.type
_entity.pdbx_description
1 polymer ?
#
loop_
_entity_poly.entity_id
_entity_poly.type
_entity_poly.pdbx_seq_one_letter_code
_entity_poly.pdbx_strand_id
1 'polypeptide(L)'
;MKKNQSQVQGKETTLGERPIRIYIYEALNRLIHATGKAKNASYDMAMTFGRMSEPLTKVQKVDSTTTAKSYNFAYKYEDSNHPTAPTQIGHDHYTYDANGNPTLVTNDSANTTREMYWDEDNRLMALSDNAS
;
A
#
# COMPACT_ATOMS: atom_id res chain seq x y z
N MET A 1 -31.23 6.41 -6.02
CA MET A 1 -30.44 5.76 -4.94
C MET A 1 -29.86 4.46 -5.47
N LYS A 2 -28.56 4.42 -5.80
CA LYS A 2 -27.91 3.20 -6.33
C LYS A 2 -27.45 2.34 -5.15
N LYS A 3 -27.90 1.09 -5.11
CA LYS A 3 -27.60 0.11 -4.06
C LYS A 3 -26.14 -0.32 -4.18
N ASN A 4 -25.37 -0.21 -3.09
CA ASN A 4 -24.04 -0.84 -3.00
C ASN A 4 -24.22 -2.36 -3.00
N GLN A 5 -23.65 -3.04 -3.98
CA GLN A 5 -23.60 -4.50 -4.01
C GLN A 5 -22.37 -4.96 -3.23
N SER A 6 -22.57 -5.46 -2.01
CA SER A 6 -21.58 -6.28 -1.33
C SER A 6 -21.59 -7.66 -1.98
N GLN A 7 -20.57 -8.00 -2.78
CA GLN A 7 -20.37 -9.38 -3.20
C GLN A 7 -19.73 -10.15 -2.03
N VAL A 8 -20.57 -10.84 -1.27
CA VAL A 8 -20.11 -11.86 -0.32
C VAL A 8 -19.99 -13.17 -1.10
N GLN A 9 -18.76 -13.56 -1.45
CA GLN A 9 -18.52 -14.89 -2.01
C GLN A 9 -18.13 -15.85 -0.87
N GLY A 10 -19.14 -16.49 -0.28
CA GLY A 10 -18.95 -17.59 0.67
C GLY A 10 -19.72 -18.82 0.19
N LYS A 11 -19.01 -19.87 -0.21
CA LYS A 11 -19.60 -21.21 -0.43
C LYS A 11 -19.44 -21.99 0.87
N GLU A 12 -20.55 -22.31 1.53
CA GLU A 12 -20.53 -23.20 2.70
C GLU A 12 -20.28 -24.65 2.25
N THR A 13 -19.29 -25.30 2.88
CA THR A 13 -19.12 -26.75 2.87
C THR A 13 -18.53 -27.21 4.21
N THR A 14 -19.17 -28.18 4.84
CA THR A 14 -18.83 -28.78 6.14
C THR A 14 -17.66 -29.76 6.03
N LEU A 15 -16.42 -29.34 6.36
CA LEU A 15 -15.35 -30.09 7.06
C LEU A 15 -14.07 -29.22 7.09
N GLY A 16 -13.65 -28.80 8.29
CA GLY A 16 -12.46 -27.98 8.54
C GLY A 16 -12.74 -26.48 8.38
N GLU A 17 -12.80 -25.74 9.48
CA GLU A 17 -13.00 -24.28 9.50
C GLU A 17 -11.87 -23.58 8.74
N ARG A 18 -12.05 -23.39 7.43
CA ARG A 18 -11.18 -22.52 6.65
C ARG A 18 -11.45 -21.09 7.09
N PRO A 19 -10.42 -20.31 7.44
CA PRO A 19 -10.64 -18.94 7.86
C PRO A 19 -11.33 -18.16 6.74
N ILE A 20 -12.45 -17.54 7.10
CA ILE A 20 -13.22 -16.67 6.21
C ILE A 20 -12.37 -15.44 5.88
N ARG A 21 -12.43 -15.00 4.62
CA ARG A 21 -11.85 -13.74 4.16
C ARG A 21 -12.97 -12.86 3.63
N ILE A 22 -13.03 -11.63 4.10
CA ILE A 22 -14.01 -10.63 3.67
C ILE A 22 -13.27 -9.54 2.92
N TYR A 23 -13.78 -9.16 1.76
CA TYR A 23 -13.27 -8.06 0.95
C TYR A 23 -14.43 -7.13 0.63
N ILE A 24 -14.26 -5.85 0.92
CA ILE A 24 -15.27 -4.82 0.66
C ILE A 24 -14.69 -3.86 -0.37
N TYR A 25 -15.44 -3.69 -1.45
CA TYR A 25 -15.09 -2.80 -2.55
C TYR A 25 -16.08 -1.63 -2.62
N GLU A 26 -15.59 -0.46 -3.00
CA GLU A 26 -16.45 0.67 -3.34
C GLU A 26 -16.88 0.66 -4.82
N ALA A 27 -17.61 1.69 -5.26
CA ALA A 27 -18.27 1.75 -6.57
C ALA A 27 -17.31 1.62 -7.78
N LEU A 28 -16.04 1.97 -7.62
CA LEU A 28 -15.00 1.83 -8.65
C LEU A 28 -14.22 0.52 -8.54
N ASN A 29 -14.79 -0.47 -7.83
CA ASN A 29 -14.19 -1.78 -7.59
C ASN A 29 -12.80 -1.70 -6.90
N ARG A 30 -12.61 -0.70 -6.02
CA ARG A 30 -11.40 -0.54 -5.22
C ARG A 30 -11.60 -1.12 -3.82
N LEU A 31 -10.61 -1.86 -3.33
CA LEU A 31 -10.65 -2.50 -2.02
C LEU A 31 -10.55 -1.45 -0.91
N ILE A 32 -11.61 -1.25 -0.13
CA ILE A 32 -11.65 -0.29 0.98
C ILE A 32 -11.54 -0.94 2.36
N HIS A 33 -11.88 -2.22 2.47
CA HIS A 33 -11.73 -2.98 3.72
C HIS A 33 -11.48 -4.46 3.44
N ALA A 34 -10.61 -5.09 4.23
CA ALA A 34 -10.38 -6.52 4.18
C ALA A 34 -10.14 -7.11 5.56
N THR A 35 -10.75 -8.26 5.84
CA THR A 35 -10.45 -9.05 7.03
C THR A 35 -10.21 -10.50 6.67
N GLY A 36 -9.47 -11.18 7.53
CA GLY A 36 -9.30 -12.63 7.44
C GLY A 36 -8.08 -13.10 8.20
N LYS A 37 -7.71 -14.36 8.00
CA LYS A 37 -6.51 -14.95 8.59
C LYS A 37 -5.46 -15.20 7.53
N ALA A 38 -4.24 -14.73 7.79
CA ALA A 38 -3.06 -15.00 6.99
C ALA A 38 -2.01 -15.67 7.89
N LYS A 39 -1.52 -16.85 7.47
CA LYS A 39 -0.70 -17.72 8.33
C LYS A 39 -1.40 -17.95 9.68
N ASN A 40 -0.84 -17.43 10.77
CA ASN A 40 -1.32 -17.61 12.14
C ASN A 40 -1.92 -16.35 12.76
N ALA A 41 -2.13 -15.28 11.98
CA ALA A 41 -2.68 -14.03 12.48
C ALA A 41 -3.89 -13.58 11.64
N SER A 42 -4.93 -13.14 12.32
CA SER A 42 -6.02 -12.36 11.77
C SER A 42 -5.56 -10.94 11.48
N TYR A 43 -6.13 -10.35 10.44
CA TYR A 43 -5.90 -8.97 10.08
C TYR A 43 -7.22 -8.24 9.84
N ASP A 44 -7.16 -6.93 10.06
CA ASP A 44 -8.17 -5.95 9.65
C ASP A 44 -7.44 -4.83 8.91
N MET A 45 -7.78 -4.63 7.64
CA MET A 45 -7.18 -3.63 6.76
C MET A 45 -8.26 -2.65 6.30
N ALA A 46 -7.95 -1.36 6.35
CA ALA A 46 -8.74 -0.29 5.74
C ALA A 46 -7.88 0.54 4.79
N MET A 47 -8.45 0.93 3.65
CA MET A 47 -7.83 1.81 2.66
C MET A 47 -8.75 2.95 2.25
N THR A 48 -8.16 4.10 1.96
CA THR A 48 -8.85 5.24 1.31
C THR A 48 -8.15 5.60 0.02
N PHE A 49 -8.90 6.16 -0.92
CA PHE A 49 -8.40 6.55 -2.24
C PHE A 49 -8.80 7.99 -2.56
N GLY A 50 -7.96 8.65 -3.34
CA GLY A 50 -8.24 9.95 -3.90
C GLY A 50 -9.04 9.85 -5.20
N ARG A 51 -9.18 11.00 -5.87
CA ARG A 51 -10.09 11.12 -7.03
C ARG A 51 -9.56 10.38 -8.25
N MET A 52 -8.25 10.26 -8.38
CA MET A 52 -7.57 9.58 -9.48
C MET A 52 -7.30 8.10 -9.15
N SER A 53 -7.88 7.57 -8.08
CA SER A 53 -7.67 6.21 -7.56
C SER A 53 -6.29 5.98 -6.92
N GLU A 54 -5.57 7.05 -6.61
CA GLU A 54 -4.36 7.02 -5.81
C GLU A 54 -4.68 6.56 -4.37
N PRO A 55 -3.96 5.57 -3.80
CA PRO A 55 -4.11 5.23 -2.39
C PRO A 55 -3.71 6.43 -1.53
N LEU A 56 -4.55 6.83 -0.58
CA LEU A 56 -4.24 7.92 0.36
C LEU A 56 -3.85 7.41 1.74
N THR A 57 -4.48 6.33 2.20
CA THR A 57 -4.15 5.69 3.47
C THR A 57 -4.22 4.17 3.36
N LYS A 58 -3.36 3.50 4.14
CA LYS A 58 -3.45 2.07 4.40
C LYS A 58 -3.20 1.80 5.87
N VAL A 59 -4.26 1.42 6.58
CA VAL A 59 -4.21 1.01 7.99
C VAL A 59 -4.36 -0.50 8.04
N GLN A 60 -3.40 -1.21 8.62
CA GLN A 60 -3.52 -2.65 8.86
C GLN A 60 -3.24 -2.96 10.32
N LYS A 61 -4.18 -3.65 10.97
CA LYS A 61 -4.06 -4.21 12.32
C LYS A 61 -3.94 -5.73 12.23
N VAL A 62 -3.09 -6.32 13.06
CA VAL A 62 -2.81 -7.76 13.07
C VAL A 62 -2.79 -8.26 14.52
N ASP A 63 -3.51 -9.34 14.81
CA ASP A 63 -3.67 -9.92 16.16
C ASP A 63 -2.55 -10.92 16.54
N SER A 64 -1.28 -10.53 16.41
CA SER A 64 -0.15 -11.42 16.74
C SER A 64 0.45 -11.14 18.12
N THR A 65 0.53 -12.18 18.95
CA THR A 65 1.06 -12.17 20.34
C THR A 65 2.59 -12.14 20.45
N THR A 66 3.34 -12.09 19.35
CA THR A 66 4.82 -11.98 19.39
C THR A 66 5.37 -10.67 18.83
N THR A 67 4.54 -9.86 18.18
CA THR A 67 4.65 -8.40 17.94
C THR A 67 3.44 -8.06 17.08
N ALA A 68 2.53 -7.21 17.57
CA ALA A 68 1.46 -6.67 16.73
C ALA A 68 2.11 -5.75 15.69
N LYS A 69 2.35 -6.25 14.47
CA LYS A 69 2.86 -5.44 13.36
C LYS A 69 1.70 -4.69 12.72
N SER A 70 1.20 -3.65 13.40
CA SER A 70 0.34 -2.67 12.75
C SER A 70 1.19 -1.66 11.99
N TYR A 71 0.75 -1.28 10.80
CA TYR A 71 1.31 -0.13 10.11
C TYR A 71 0.17 0.75 9.60
N ASN A 72 0.43 2.06 9.62
CA ASN A 72 -0.46 3.10 9.15
C ASN A 72 0.35 4.01 8.25
N PHE A 73 0.24 3.81 6.94
CA PHE A 73 0.92 4.65 5.97
C PHE A 73 -0.04 5.64 5.35
N ALA A 74 0.29 6.92 5.48
CA ALA A 74 -0.27 7.98 4.66
C ALA A 74 0.58 8.11 3.39
N TYR A 75 -0.10 8.30 2.27
CA TYR A 75 0.49 8.57 0.97
C TYR A 75 0.23 10.05 0.63
N LYS A 76 1.27 10.75 0.19
CA LYS A 76 1.17 12.13 -0.28
C LYS A 76 1.54 12.23 -1.75
N TYR A 77 0.90 13.17 -2.43
CA TYR A 77 1.06 13.45 -3.86
C TYR A 77 1.18 14.96 -4.02
N GLU A 78 2.39 15.48 -3.84
CA GLU A 78 2.65 16.92 -3.77
C GLU A 78 3.42 17.45 -5.00
N ASP A 79 3.86 16.55 -5.88
CA ASP A 79 4.56 16.90 -7.11
C ASP A 79 3.59 17.03 -8.28
N SER A 80 3.40 18.26 -8.75
CA SER A 80 2.52 18.56 -9.88
C SER A 80 3.01 17.99 -11.22
N ASN A 81 4.31 17.75 -11.37
CA ASN A 81 4.87 17.14 -12.58
C ASN A 81 4.62 15.63 -12.59
N HIS A 82 4.46 15.03 -11.41
CA HIS A 82 4.21 13.60 -11.22
C HIS A 82 2.94 13.38 -10.38
N PRO A 83 1.75 13.81 -10.85
CA PRO A 83 0.53 13.86 -10.03
C PRO A 83 0.02 12.48 -9.60
N THR A 84 0.54 11.40 -10.19
CA THR A 84 0.21 10.01 -9.84
C THR A 84 1.35 9.30 -9.10
N ALA A 85 2.46 9.97 -8.83
CA ALA A 85 3.60 9.42 -8.10
C ALA A 85 3.58 9.94 -6.65
N PRO A 86 3.71 9.06 -5.65
CA PRO A 86 3.68 9.48 -4.25
C PRO A 86 4.99 10.19 -3.88
N THR A 87 4.92 11.42 -3.39
CA THR A 87 6.08 12.13 -2.84
C THR A 87 6.48 11.62 -1.46
N GLN A 88 5.54 11.02 -0.72
CA GLN A 88 5.80 10.44 0.59
C GLN A 88 4.94 9.21 0.85
N ILE A 89 5.53 8.16 1.42
CA ILE A 89 4.83 6.98 1.94
C ILE A 89 5.35 6.72 3.35
N GLY A 90 4.57 7.09 4.37
CA GLY A 90 5.06 7.00 5.75
C GLY A 90 6.30 7.86 5.97
N HIS A 91 7.44 7.23 6.27
CA HIS A 91 8.73 7.90 6.50
C HIS A 91 9.61 8.01 5.24
N ASP A 92 9.21 7.35 4.15
CA ASP A 92 9.95 7.39 2.88
C ASP A 92 9.50 8.61 2.06
N HIS A 93 10.47 9.43 1.65
CA HIS A 93 10.28 10.60 0.79
C HIS A 93 10.92 10.33 -0.57
N TYR A 94 10.20 10.61 -1.65
CA TYR A 94 10.60 10.27 -3.02
C TYR A 94 10.84 11.52 -3.86
N THR A 95 11.88 11.47 -4.69
CA THR A 95 12.07 12.40 -5.83
C THR A 95 12.09 11.63 -7.14
N TYR A 96 11.78 12.32 -8.23
CA TYR A 96 11.60 11.71 -9.54
C TYR A 96 12.39 12.47 -10.62
N ASP A 97 12.83 11.75 -11.64
CA ASP A 97 13.24 12.35 -12.91
C ASP A 97 12.04 12.75 -13.76
N ALA A 98 12.25 13.40 -14.91
CA ALA A 98 11.19 13.87 -15.79
C ALA A 98 10.31 12.76 -16.41
N ASN A 99 10.80 11.50 -16.42
CA ASN A 99 10.04 10.35 -16.90
C ASN A 99 9.19 9.72 -15.79
N GLY A 100 9.27 10.26 -14.56
CA GLY A 100 8.58 9.73 -13.39
C GLY A 100 9.28 8.54 -12.75
N ASN A 101 10.56 8.30 -13.04
CA ASN A 101 11.31 7.27 -12.33
C ASN A 101 11.81 7.81 -10.98
N PRO A 102 11.66 7.07 -9.88
CA PRO A 102 12.22 7.50 -8.61
C PRO A 102 13.74 7.55 -8.69
N THR A 103 14.36 8.63 -8.23
CA THR A 103 15.82 8.85 -8.26
C THR A 103 16.45 8.84 -6.88
N LEU A 104 15.72 9.29 -5.87
CA LEU A 104 16.13 9.27 -4.47
C LEU A 104 14.95 8.87 -3.60
N VAL A 105 15.22 8.01 -2.63
CA VAL A 105 14.33 7.74 -1.49
C VAL A 105 15.07 8.06 -0.22
N THR A 106 14.53 8.94 0.63
CA THR A 106 15.07 9.25 1.95
C THR A 106 14.10 8.78 3.02
N ASN A 107 14.57 7.98 3.98
CA ASN A 107 13.79 7.56 5.14
C ASN A 107 14.17 8.41 6.36
N ASP A 108 13.27 9.24 6.85
CA ASP A 108 13.54 10.15 7.97
C ASP A 108 13.54 9.44 9.34
N SER A 109 12.94 8.25 9.46
CA SER A 109 12.89 7.48 10.71
C SER A 109 14.15 6.65 10.95
N ALA A 110 14.78 6.19 9.89
CA ALA A 110 16.01 5.39 9.91
C ALA A 110 17.24 6.20 9.50
N ASN A 111 17.04 7.43 9.01
CA ASN A 111 18.09 8.29 8.45
C ASN A 111 18.91 7.58 7.35
N THR A 112 18.21 6.85 6.47
CA THR A 112 18.81 6.14 5.34
C THR A 112 18.37 6.76 4.02
N THR A 113 19.14 6.51 2.96
CA THR A 113 18.83 6.92 1.60
C THR A 113 19.10 5.80 0.62
N ARG A 114 18.30 5.76 -0.44
CA ARG A 114 18.50 4.92 -1.61
C ARG A 114 18.52 5.80 -2.86
N GLU A 115 19.62 5.75 -3.59
CA GLU A 115 19.72 6.35 -4.93
C GLU A 115 19.40 5.30 -5.99
N MET A 116 18.77 5.74 -7.08
CA MET A 116 18.34 4.88 -8.17
C MET A 116 18.77 5.50 -9.50
N TYR A 117 19.45 4.70 -10.32
CA TYR A 117 20.02 5.15 -11.58
C TYR A 117 19.33 4.44 -12.75
N TRP A 118 18.90 5.22 -13.74
CA TRP A 118 18.14 4.76 -14.89
C TRP A 118 18.92 5.02 -16.18
N ASP A 119 18.81 4.12 -17.16
CA ASP A 119 19.34 4.35 -18.49
C ASP A 119 18.35 5.15 -19.37
N GLU A 120 18.80 5.49 -20.58
CA GLU A 120 18.01 6.23 -21.57
C GLU A 120 16.75 5.49 -22.05
N ASP A 121 16.72 4.17 -21.90
CA ASP A 121 15.57 3.30 -22.23
C ASP A 121 14.58 3.17 -21.05
N ASN A 122 14.74 3.98 -20.00
CA ASN A 122 13.88 3.99 -18.82
C ASN A 122 13.96 2.67 -18.01
N ARG A 123 15.14 2.04 -17.97
CA ARG A 123 15.41 0.81 -17.20
C ARG A 123 16.31 1.10 -16.01
N LEU A 124 15.97 0.52 -14.85
CA LEU A 124 16.78 0.64 -13.65
C LEU A 124 18.10 -0.11 -13.82
N MET A 125 19.22 0.61 -13.68
CA MET A 125 20.57 0.10 -13.85
C MET A 125 21.24 -0.21 -12.52
N ALA A 126 21.04 0.64 -11.51
CA ALA A 126 21.70 0.49 -10.22
C ALA A 126 20.88 1.06 -9.06
N LEU A 127 21.10 0.48 -7.89
CA LEU A 127 20.65 0.98 -6.60
C LEU A 127 21.87 1.20 -5.71
N SER A 128 21.93 2.33 -5.02
CA SER A 128 22.96 2.64 -4.02
C SER A 128 22.28 2.97 -2.70
N ASP A 129 22.44 2.11 -1.71
CA ASP A 129 21.91 2.35 -0.37
C ASP A 129 23.03 2.94 0.50
N ASN A 130 22.76 4.03 1.20
CA ASN A 130 23.57 4.35 2.37
C ASN A 130 23.05 3.52 3.56
N ALA A 131 23.96 2.84 4.23
CA ALA A 131 23.66 2.21 5.51
C ALA A 131 24.23 3.13 6.59
N SER A 132 23.38 3.51 7.55
CA SER A 132 23.80 4.05 8.83
C SER A 132 24.20 2.92 9.78
#